data_AF-A0AA43HXN8-F1
#
_entry.id   AF-A0AA43HXN8-F1
#
_cell.length_a   1.000
_cell.length_b   1.000
_cell.length_c   1.000
_cell.angle_alpha   90.00
_cell.angle_beta   90.00
_cell.angle_gamma   90.00
#
_symmetry.space_group_name_H-M   'P 1'
#
loop_
_entity.id
_entity.type
_entity.pdbx_description
1 polymer ?
#
loop_
_entity_poly.entity_id
_entity_poly.type
_entity_poly.pdbx_seq_one_letter_code
_entity_poly.pdbx_strand_id
1 'polypeptide(L)'
;MLKIKFNEQKISVPDNWADLTLADYEKWFMHQPEDKMQYIKLIADICKIDTDMLLESTAQLLEETSNAIQFVFDTDFEPSNKVKINGQNFYVPLSDKITLGEWIDIESILESDSDTKISEILAIICRPIGEKYDTDTAAARKELFRTLPCNKAMPVLAFFLHKKKESEAILNHYSQVVAQANRFLKDTKTFVINGGGIKQLPIWQRIKYIYLTRSLEKQLSKFSDFSSTE
;
A
#
# COMPACT_ATOMS: atom_id res chain seq x y z
N MET A 1 -10.86 7.45 29.02
CA MET A 1 -9.69 7.70 29.88
C MET A 1 -9.83 6.98 31.21
N LEU A 2 -8.92 6.06 31.48
CA LEU A 2 -8.78 5.32 32.73
C LEU A 2 -8.01 6.14 33.75
N LYS A 3 -8.41 6.06 35.03
CA LYS A 3 -7.70 6.70 36.14
C LYS A 3 -6.97 5.62 36.94
N ILE A 4 -5.65 5.63 36.90
CA ILE A 4 -4.79 4.71 37.63
C ILE A 4 -4.16 5.44 38.81
N LYS A 5 -4.10 4.81 40.00
CA LYS A 5 -3.49 5.40 41.19
C LYS A 5 -2.05 4.92 41.34
N PHE A 6 -1.12 5.85 41.53
CA PHE A 6 0.29 5.57 41.79
C PHE A 6 0.84 6.55 42.82
N ASN A 7 1.43 6.06 43.93
CA ASN A 7 2.06 6.87 44.99
C ASN A 7 1.25 8.14 45.35
N GLU A 8 -0.04 7.96 45.64
CA GLU A 8 -1.03 9.03 45.96
C GLU A 8 -1.42 9.97 44.80
N GLN A 9 -0.74 9.91 43.65
CA GLN A 9 -1.11 10.61 42.43
C GLN A 9 -2.09 9.78 41.57
N LYS A 10 -2.98 10.49 40.87
CA LYS A 10 -3.92 9.91 39.89
C LYS A 10 -3.43 10.24 38.49
N ILE A 11 -3.07 9.21 37.74
CA ILE A 11 -2.64 9.33 36.34
C ILE A 11 -3.84 9.05 35.45
N SER A 12 -4.00 9.84 34.39
CA SER A 12 -5.05 9.67 33.38
C SER A 12 -4.47 9.01 32.15
N VAL A 13 -4.87 7.78 31.88
CA VAL A 13 -4.34 6.96 30.78
C VAL A 13 -5.40 6.84 29.69
N PRO A 14 -5.05 7.06 28.42
CA PRO A 14 -5.95 6.78 27.30
C PRO A 14 -6.36 5.31 27.29
N ASP A 15 -7.65 5.04 27.10
CA ASP A 15 -8.19 3.67 27.01
C ASP A 15 -8.93 3.41 25.69
N ASN A 16 -9.03 4.44 24.84
CA ASN A 16 -9.66 4.35 23.54
C ASN A 16 -9.15 5.47 22.61
N TRP A 17 -9.37 5.32 21.31
CA TRP A 17 -8.95 6.28 20.28
C TRP A 17 -9.62 7.67 20.36
N ALA A 18 -10.72 7.84 21.10
CA ALA A 18 -11.34 9.16 21.30
C ALA A 18 -10.60 10.00 22.35
N ASP A 19 -9.78 9.39 23.19
CA ASP A 19 -8.97 10.08 24.20
C ASP A 19 -7.70 10.72 23.62
N LEU A 20 -7.33 10.33 22.39
CA LEU A 20 -6.14 10.79 21.69
C LEU A 20 -6.53 11.77 20.58
N THR A 21 -5.72 12.81 20.39
CA THR A 21 -5.87 13.73 19.25
C THR A 21 -4.98 13.31 18.08
N LEU A 22 -5.31 13.74 16.87
CA LEU A 22 -4.48 13.48 15.69
C LEU A 22 -3.06 14.04 15.88
N ALA A 23 -2.92 15.21 16.49
CA ALA A 23 -1.60 15.77 16.80
C ALA A 23 -0.81 14.92 17.81
N ASP A 24 -1.47 14.21 18.73
CA ASP A 24 -0.78 13.24 19.60
C ASP A 24 -0.28 12.07 18.75
N TYR A 25 -1.13 11.51 17.89
CA TYR A 25 -0.78 10.40 17.01
C TYR A 25 0.42 10.69 16.10
N GLU A 26 0.46 11.87 15.48
CA GLU A 26 1.53 12.24 14.55
C GLU A 26 2.92 12.25 15.19
N LYS A 27 3.01 12.57 16.49
CA LYS A 27 4.29 12.58 17.21
C LYS A 27 4.96 11.22 17.27
N TRP A 28 4.18 10.16 17.45
CA TRP A 28 4.73 8.82 17.70
C TRP A 28 4.46 7.81 16.59
N PHE A 29 3.54 8.09 15.65
CA PHE A 29 3.19 7.13 14.60
C PHE A 29 4.37 6.75 13.69
N MET A 30 5.32 7.67 13.46
CA MET A 30 6.53 7.38 12.67
C MET A 30 7.65 6.71 13.49
N HIS A 31 7.49 6.61 14.81
CA HIS A 31 8.49 6.05 15.70
C HIS A 31 8.20 4.57 15.94
N GLN A 32 9.05 3.70 15.38
CA GLN A 32 9.06 2.28 15.73
C GLN A 32 10.09 2.04 16.83
N PRO A 33 9.67 1.65 18.05
CA PRO A 33 10.61 1.40 19.13
C PRO A 33 11.46 0.16 18.83
N GLU A 34 12.77 0.33 18.76
CA GLU A 34 13.74 -0.75 18.50
C GLU A 34 14.14 -1.48 19.79
N ASP A 35 14.03 -0.80 20.94
CA ASP A 35 14.42 -1.32 22.24
C ASP A 35 13.37 -1.03 23.33
N LYS A 36 13.58 -1.63 24.51
CA LYS A 36 12.67 -1.47 25.64
C LYS A 36 12.60 -0.04 26.18
N MET A 37 13.67 0.74 26.08
CA MET A 37 13.70 2.12 26.55
C MET A 37 12.88 3.02 25.63
N GLN A 38 12.99 2.84 24.31
CA GLN A 38 12.15 3.51 23.32
C GLN A 38 10.68 3.12 23.47
N TYR A 39 10.40 1.86 23.80
CA TYR A 39 9.04 1.41 24.09
C TYR A 39 8.46 2.08 25.34
N ILE A 40 9.25 2.24 26.41
CA ILE A 40 8.83 2.97 27.61
C ILE A 40 8.56 4.45 27.30
N LYS A 41 9.42 5.09 26.48
CA LYS A 41 9.21 6.46 26.00
C LYS A 41 7.91 6.59 25.22
N LEU A 42 7.63 5.65 24.31
CA LEU A 42 6.38 5.61 23.56
C LEU A 42 5.16 5.53 24.49
N ILE A 43 5.18 4.67 25.50
CA ILE A 43 4.11 4.58 26.50
C ILE A 43 3.94 5.92 27.23
N ALA A 44 5.06 6.52 27.66
CA ALA A 44 5.06 7.80 28.36
C ALA A 44 4.45 8.91 27.50
N ASP A 45 4.82 8.99 26.22
CA ASP A 45 4.28 9.95 25.25
C ASP A 45 2.78 9.77 25.01
N ILE A 46 2.32 8.52 24.81
CA ILE A 46 0.90 8.21 24.62
C ILE A 46 0.09 8.59 25.87
N CYS A 47 0.62 8.27 27.05
CA CYS A 47 -0.06 8.54 28.31
C CYS A 47 0.13 9.98 28.81
N LYS A 48 1.00 10.77 28.17
CA LYS A 48 1.40 12.12 28.58
C LYS A 48 1.96 12.15 30.01
N ILE A 49 2.80 11.16 30.33
CA ILE A 49 3.49 11.02 31.61
C ILE A 49 4.97 11.28 31.38
N ASP A 50 5.66 11.78 32.41
CA ASP A 50 7.11 11.89 32.38
C ASP A 50 7.78 10.50 32.30
N THR A 51 8.81 10.35 31.46
CA THR A 51 9.50 9.07 31.27
C THR A 51 10.23 8.63 32.53
N ASP A 52 10.86 9.57 33.26
CA ASP A 52 11.59 9.26 34.48
C ASP A 52 10.62 8.79 35.58
N MET A 53 9.44 9.40 35.65
CA MET A 53 8.37 8.91 36.54
C MET A 53 7.94 7.48 36.23
N LEU A 54 7.86 7.10 34.95
CA LEU A 54 7.51 5.74 34.55
C LEU A 54 8.66 4.75 34.86
N LEU A 55 9.92 5.17 34.74
CA LEU A 55 11.09 4.37 35.09
C LEU A 55 11.24 4.13 36.60
N GLU A 56 10.83 5.10 37.43
CA GLU A 56 10.78 4.97 38.89
C GLU A 56 9.54 4.21 39.39
N SER A 57 8.61 3.88 38.50
CA SER A 57 7.34 3.24 38.85
C SER A 57 7.44 1.73 39.09
N THR A 58 6.37 1.16 39.64
CA THR A 58 6.27 -0.29 39.84
C THR A 58 6.04 -1.00 38.51
N ALA A 59 6.56 -2.23 38.38
CA ALA A 59 6.30 -3.08 37.22
C ALA A 59 4.80 -3.28 36.95
N GLN A 60 3.98 -3.30 38.01
CA GLN A 60 2.53 -3.38 37.92
C GLN A 60 1.92 -2.16 37.20
N LEU A 61 2.39 -0.94 37.48
CA LEU A 61 1.90 0.25 36.78
C LEU A 61 2.23 0.20 35.29
N LEU A 62 3.45 -0.24 34.95
CA LEU A 62 3.86 -0.41 33.56
C LEU A 62 2.98 -1.45 32.84
N GLU A 63 2.63 -2.55 33.51
CA GLU A 63 1.74 -3.57 32.95
C GLU A 63 0.32 -3.03 32.76
N GLU A 64 -0.25 -2.36 33.76
CA GLU A 64 -1.58 -1.75 33.68
C GLU A 64 -1.68 -0.68 32.58
N THR A 65 -0.67 0.18 32.46
CA THR A 65 -0.59 1.21 31.40
C THR A 65 -0.40 0.59 30.03
N SER A 66 0.49 -0.40 29.88
CA SER A 66 0.70 -1.12 28.62
C SER A 66 -0.57 -1.81 28.14
N ASN A 67 -1.30 -2.46 29.05
CA ASN A 67 -2.57 -3.10 28.74
C ASN A 67 -3.64 -2.08 28.34
N ALA A 68 -3.71 -0.93 29.04
CA ALA A 68 -4.66 0.13 28.72
C ALA A 68 -4.44 0.71 27.31
N ILE A 69 -3.20 0.84 26.85
CA ILE A 69 -2.90 1.41 25.53
C ILE A 69 -2.83 0.36 24.40
N GLN A 70 -3.11 -0.91 24.69
CA GLN A 70 -2.99 -1.98 23.68
C GLN A 70 -3.84 -1.72 22.43
N PHE A 71 -4.96 -1.00 22.57
CA PHE A 71 -5.83 -0.59 21.46
C PHE A 71 -5.10 0.24 20.38
N VAL A 72 -3.99 0.91 20.73
CA VAL A 72 -3.20 1.71 19.78
C VAL A 72 -2.57 0.83 18.70
N PHE A 73 -2.27 -0.43 19.04
CA PHE A 73 -1.67 -1.39 18.11
C PHE A 73 -2.72 -2.17 17.29
N ASP A 74 -3.98 -2.12 17.69
CA ASP A 74 -5.10 -2.73 16.97
C ASP A 74 -5.79 -1.68 16.10
N THR A 75 -5.53 -1.74 14.78
CA THR A 75 -5.86 -0.67 13.82
C THR A 75 -6.83 -1.14 12.73
N ASP A 76 -7.94 -1.76 13.12
CA ASP A 76 -9.02 -2.10 12.18
C ASP A 76 -10.11 -1.02 12.18
N PHE A 77 -9.92 0.00 11.34
CA PHE A 77 -10.91 1.06 11.11
C PHE A 77 -11.61 0.88 9.78
N GLU A 78 -12.94 0.95 9.78
CA GLU A 78 -13.71 1.02 8.55
C GLU A 78 -13.36 2.31 7.78
N PRO A 79 -12.92 2.21 6.51
CA PRO A 79 -12.63 3.36 5.67
C PRO A 79 -13.82 4.32 5.50
N SER A 80 -13.61 5.61 5.73
CA SER A 80 -14.62 6.65 5.54
C SER A 80 -14.04 7.87 4.84
N ASN A 81 -14.63 8.29 3.73
CA ASN A 81 -14.25 9.54 3.04
C ASN A 81 -14.88 10.80 3.66
N LYS A 82 -15.54 10.68 4.81
CA LYS A 82 -16.26 11.78 5.47
C LYS A 82 -15.96 11.83 6.95
N VAL A 83 -15.95 13.03 7.51
CA VAL A 83 -15.80 13.27 8.95
C VAL A 83 -16.63 14.46 9.40
N LYS A 84 -17.20 14.39 10.60
CA LYS A 84 -18.00 15.47 11.20
C LYS A 84 -17.24 16.14 12.34
N ILE A 85 -16.96 17.43 12.16
CA ILE A 85 -16.17 18.25 13.09
C ILE A 85 -17.00 19.48 13.46
N ASN A 86 -17.26 19.70 14.75
CA ASN A 86 -18.06 20.82 15.27
C ASN A 86 -19.43 21.01 14.57
N GLY A 87 -20.09 19.92 14.19
CA GLY A 87 -21.39 19.98 13.51
C GLY A 87 -21.32 20.07 11.99
N GLN A 88 -20.17 20.43 11.42
CA GLN A 88 -19.93 20.54 9.98
C GLN A 88 -19.35 19.25 9.41
N ASN A 89 -19.79 18.87 8.21
CA ASN A 89 -19.26 17.70 7.50
C ASN A 89 -18.14 18.13 6.55
N PHE A 90 -17.03 17.38 6.62
CA PHE A 90 -15.89 17.48 5.73
C PHE A 90 -15.76 16.17 4.94
N TYR A 91 -15.29 16.28 3.71
CA TYR A 91 -15.22 15.17 2.77
C TYR A 91 -13.88 15.16 2.06
N VAL A 92 -13.34 13.97 1.86
CA VAL A 92 -12.26 13.72 0.91
C VAL A 92 -12.89 13.55 -0.48
N PRO A 93 -12.46 14.32 -1.49
CA PRO A 93 -12.91 14.13 -2.86
C PRO A 93 -12.65 12.69 -3.33
N LEU A 94 -13.66 12.05 -3.93
CA LEU A 94 -13.50 10.74 -4.58
C LEU A 94 -12.84 10.83 -5.95
N SER A 95 -12.73 12.03 -6.51
CA SER A 95 -12.07 12.26 -7.79
C SER A 95 -10.57 12.31 -7.60
N ASP A 96 -9.82 11.67 -8.47
CA ASP A 96 -8.34 11.74 -8.54
C ASP A 96 -7.83 13.11 -9.03
N LYS A 97 -8.69 14.13 -9.02
CA LYS A 97 -8.40 15.46 -9.54
C LYS A 97 -8.16 16.38 -8.37
N ILE A 98 -6.89 16.66 -8.14
CA ILE A 98 -6.43 17.76 -7.29
C ILE A 98 -6.03 18.94 -8.19
N THR A 99 -6.16 20.15 -7.66
CA THR A 99 -5.68 21.36 -8.35
C THR A 99 -4.16 21.47 -8.23
N LEU A 100 -3.53 22.25 -9.11
CA LEU A 100 -2.08 22.47 -9.05
C LEU A 100 -1.65 23.08 -7.70
N GLY A 101 -2.43 24.01 -7.15
CA GLY A 101 -2.13 24.63 -5.85
C GLY A 101 -2.17 23.60 -4.71
N GLU A 102 -3.21 22.76 -4.68
CA GLU A 102 -3.30 21.67 -3.70
C GLU A 102 -2.11 20.72 -3.80
N TRP A 103 -1.71 20.37 -5.02
CA TRP A 103 -0.57 19.48 -5.24
C TRP A 103 0.74 20.08 -4.76
N ILE A 104 1.02 21.35 -5.10
CA ILE A 104 2.23 22.06 -4.66
C ILE A 104 2.31 22.11 -3.13
N ASP A 105 1.21 22.47 -2.46
CA ASP A 105 1.19 22.54 -1.00
C ASP A 105 1.39 21.18 -0.36
N ILE A 106 0.74 20.13 -0.88
CA ILE A 106 0.91 18.75 -0.37
C ILE A 106 2.36 18.29 -0.55
N GLU A 107 2.98 18.54 -1.69
CA GLU A 107 4.39 18.21 -1.91
C GLU A 107 5.29 18.96 -0.92
N SER A 108 5.07 20.26 -0.76
CA SER A 108 5.83 21.07 0.21
C SER A 108 5.71 20.54 1.64
N ILE A 109 4.52 20.08 2.04
CA ILE A 109 4.30 19.48 3.38
C ILE A 109 5.05 18.15 3.50
N LEU A 110 4.98 17.29 2.47
CA LEU A 110 5.65 15.99 2.48
C LEU A 110 7.17 16.13 2.60
N GLU A 111 7.75 17.11 1.90
CA GLU A 111 9.18 17.43 1.91
C GLU A 111 9.63 18.17 3.19
N SER A 112 8.72 18.79 3.92
CA SER A 112 9.06 19.52 5.15
C SER A 112 9.48 18.61 6.31
N ASP A 113 10.12 19.18 7.33
CA ASP A 113 10.39 18.52 8.62
C ASP A 113 9.22 18.68 9.61
N SER A 114 8.00 18.96 9.12
CA SER A 114 6.84 19.14 10.01
C SER A 114 6.48 17.84 10.73
N ASP A 115 6.24 17.91 12.04
CA ASP A 115 5.68 16.82 12.83
C ASP A 115 4.16 16.67 12.65
N THR A 116 3.50 17.55 11.87
CA THR A 116 2.03 17.58 11.71
C THR A 116 1.56 17.39 10.26
N LYS A 117 2.29 16.59 9.49
CA LYS A 117 2.03 16.37 8.05
C LYS A 117 0.64 15.86 7.75
N ILE A 118 0.13 14.90 8.53
CA ILE A 118 -1.19 14.30 8.32
C ILE A 118 -2.27 15.35 8.55
N SER A 119 -2.20 16.11 9.64
CA SER A 119 -3.14 17.18 9.94
C SER A 119 -3.15 18.27 8.87
N GLU A 120 -1.97 18.65 8.36
CA GLU A 120 -1.81 19.63 7.28
C GLU A 120 -2.39 19.14 5.96
N ILE A 121 -2.08 17.91 5.57
CA ILE A 121 -2.60 17.29 4.35
C ILE A 121 -4.13 17.17 4.42
N LEU A 122 -4.68 16.71 5.56
CA LEU A 122 -6.13 16.65 5.77
C LEU A 122 -6.77 18.03 5.71
N ALA A 123 -6.11 19.09 6.19
CA ALA A 123 -6.64 20.45 6.10
C ALA A 123 -6.80 20.92 4.66
N ILE A 124 -5.93 20.47 3.75
CA ILE A 124 -6.02 20.77 2.32
C ILE A 124 -7.09 19.92 1.65
N ILE A 125 -7.14 18.61 1.89
CA ILE A 125 -7.99 17.70 1.08
C ILE A 125 -9.37 17.47 1.66
N CYS A 126 -9.55 17.52 2.98
CA CYS A 126 -10.85 17.30 3.62
C CYS A 126 -11.60 18.62 3.75
N ARG A 127 -12.61 18.80 2.89
CA ARG A 127 -13.35 20.07 2.75
C ARG A 127 -14.86 19.91 2.83
N PRO A 128 -15.59 20.98 3.21
CA PRO A 128 -17.03 21.05 2.99
C PRO A 128 -17.37 20.95 1.49
N ILE A 129 -18.56 20.43 1.17
CA ILE A 129 -19.01 20.30 -0.22
C ILE A 129 -19.13 21.69 -0.86
N GLY A 130 -18.57 21.84 -2.05
CA GLY A 130 -18.61 23.07 -2.83
C GLY A 130 -17.57 24.12 -2.44
N GLU A 131 -16.76 23.86 -1.42
CA GLU A 131 -15.66 24.74 -1.07
C GLU A 131 -14.50 24.59 -2.04
N LYS A 132 -14.02 25.72 -2.57
CA LYS A 132 -12.81 25.76 -3.40
C LYS A 132 -11.58 25.78 -2.51
N TYR A 133 -10.50 25.21 -2.99
CA TYR A 133 -9.22 25.30 -2.31
C TYR A 133 -8.75 26.75 -2.20
N ASP A 134 -8.26 27.08 -1.01
CA ASP A 134 -7.78 28.39 -0.59
C ASP A 134 -6.73 28.17 0.51
N THR A 135 -5.57 28.82 0.38
CA THR A 135 -4.41 28.62 1.27
C THR A 135 -4.68 29.10 2.68
N ASP A 136 -5.35 30.26 2.83
CA ASP A 136 -5.62 30.85 4.15
C ASP A 136 -6.63 30.00 4.93
N THR A 137 -7.64 29.49 4.23
CA THR A 137 -8.63 28.58 4.82
C THR A 137 -7.99 27.24 5.22
N ALA A 138 -7.08 26.70 4.40
CA ALA A 138 -6.35 25.48 4.75
C ALA A 138 -5.47 25.67 5.98
N ALA A 139 -4.75 26.79 6.09
CA ALA A 139 -3.93 27.12 7.25
C ALA A 139 -4.77 27.23 8.54
N ALA A 140 -5.92 27.90 8.48
CA ALA A 140 -6.83 27.98 9.63
C ALA A 140 -7.43 26.60 10.02
N ARG A 141 -7.68 25.73 9.03
CA ARG A 141 -8.24 24.39 9.26
C ARG A 141 -7.24 23.39 9.84
N LYS A 142 -5.93 23.63 9.69
CA LYS A 142 -4.88 22.78 10.29
C LYS A 142 -5.14 22.48 11.76
N GLU A 143 -5.39 23.51 12.57
CA GLU A 143 -5.62 23.34 14.02
C GLU A 143 -6.90 22.56 14.34
N LEU A 144 -7.91 22.66 13.46
CA LEU A 144 -9.15 21.89 13.58
C LEU A 144 -8.90 20.39 13.36
N PHE A 145 -8.00 20.00 12.45
CA PHE A 145 -7.60 18.60 12.29
C PHE A 145 -6.63 18.12 13.37
N ARG A 146 -5.69 18.97 13.81
CA ARG A 146 -4.76 18.62 14.90
C ARG A 146 -5.46 18.21 16.18
N THR A 147 -6.53 18.93 16.52
CA THR A 147 -7.33 18.68 17.72
C THR A 147 -8.42 17.62 17.53
N LEU A 148 -8.55 17.05 16.32
CA LEU A 148 -9.55 16.03 16.02
C LEU A 148 -9.24 14.73 16.78
N PRO A 149 -10.21 14.14 17.49
CA PRO A 149 -10.03 12.84 18.12
C PRO A 149 -9.70 11.73 17.11
N CYS A 150 -8.78 10.84 17.44
CA CYS A 150 -8.32 9.78 16.54
C CYS A 150 -9.44 8.83 16.12
N ASN A 151 -10.43 8.56 16.97
CA ASN A 151 -11.59 7.74 16.58
C ASN A 151 -12.38 8.34 15.39
N LYS A 152 -12.26 9.64 15.13
CA LYS A 152 -12.84 10.32 13.96
C LYS A 152 -11.84 10.48 12.81
N ALA A 153 -10.57 10.68 13.12
CA ALA A 153 -9.52 10.87 12.12
C ALA A 153 -9.11 9.56 11.43
N MET A 154 -8.99 8.47 12.19
CA MET A 154 -8.48 7.18 11.71
C MET A 154 -9.32 6.57 10.57
N PRO A 155 -10.67 6.62 10.57
CA PRO A 155 -11.48 6.20 9.41
C PRO A 155 -11.10 6.93 8.10
N VAL A 156 -10.73 8.22 8.19
CA VAL A 156 -10.30 9.00 7.03
C VAL A 156 -8.90 8.58 6.56
N LEU A 157 -8.00 8.25 7.47
CA LEU A 157 -6.69 7.70 7.10
C LEU A 157 -6.83 6.29 6.51
N ALA A 158 -7.68 5.45 7.08
CA ALA A 158 -8.02 4.14 6.57
C ALA A 158 -8.60 4.23 5.15
N PHE A 159 -9.33 5.29 4.81
CA PHE A 159 -9.76 5.58 3.44
C PHE A 159 -8.59 5.73 2.47
N PHE A 160 -7.56 6.51 2.80
CA PHE A 160 -6.38 6.64 1.94
C PHE A 160 -5.59 5.33 1.81
N LEU A 161 -5.42 4.59 2.92
CA LEU A 161 -4.75 3.30 2.90
C LEU A 161 -5.51 2.27 2.06
N HIS A 162 -6.84 2.26 2.15
CA HIS A 162 -7.69 1.42 1.33
C HIS A 162 -7.57 1.79 -0.16
N LYS A 163 -7.63 3.08 -0.50
CA LYS A 163 -7.46 3.57 -1.87
C LYS A 163 -6.09 3.23 -2.46
N LYS A 164 -5.03 3.32 -1.64
CA LYS A 164 -3.68 2.87 -2.03
C LYS A 164 -3.68 1.39 -2.40
N LYS A 165 -4.23 0.52 -1.54
CA LYS A 165 -4.32 -0.93 -1.80
C LYS A 165 -5.12 -1.24 -3.06
N GLU A 166 -6.26 -0.57 -3.27
CA GLU A 166 -7.06 -0.70 -4.50
C GLU A 166 -6.26 -0.29 -5.73
N SER A 167 -5.58 0.84 -5.68
CA SER A 167 -4.75 1.36 -6.78
C SER A 167 -3.60 0.42 -7.13
N GLU A 168 -2.89 -0.10 -6.12
CA GLU A 168 -1.80 -1.07 -6.30
C GLU A 168 -2.30 -2.37 -6.95
N ALA A 169 -3.48 -2.86 -6.55
CA ALA A 169 -4.08 -4.05 -7.16
C ALA A 169 -4.39 -3.82 -8.65
N ILE A 170 -4.98 -2.67 -9.01
CA ILE A 170 -5.26 -2.30 -10.40
C ILE A 170 -3.98 -2.21 -11.22
N LEU A 171 -2.94 -1.55 -10.68
CA LEU A 171 -1.66 -1.38 -11.36
C LEU A 171 -0.95 -2.72 -11.61
N ASN A 172 -1.02 -3.63 -10.65
CA ASN A 172 -0.46 -4.97 -10.78
C ASN A 172 -1.18 -5.76 -11.87
N HIS A 173 -2.51 -5.72 -11.91
CA HIS A 173 -3.29 -6.36 -12.97
C HIS A 173 -2.97 -5.80 -14.35
N TYR A 174 -2.91 -4.47 -14.48
CA TYR A 174 -2.53 -3.82 -15.73
C TYR A 174 -1.14 -4.28 -16.21
N SER A 175 -0.16 -4.31 -15.30
CA SER A 175 1.20 -4.76 -15.61
C SER A 175 1.25 -6.21 -16.10
N GLN A 176 0.46 -7.11 -15.49
CA GLN A 176 0.33 -8.50 -15.92
C GLN A 176 -0.27 -8.62 -17.33
N VAL A 177 -1.34 -7.86 -17.61
CA VAL A 177 -2.00 -7.83 -18.92
C VAL A 177 -1.04 -7.34 -20.00
N VAL A 178 -0.31 -6.25 -19.74
CA VAL A 178 0.71 -5.72 -20.67
C VAL A 178 1.82 -6.74 -20.92
N ALA A 179 2.33 -7.39 -19.87
CA ALA A 179 3.35 -8.44 -20.00
C ALA A 179 2.86 -9.62 -20.86
N GLN A 180 1.61 -10.04 -20.66
CA GLN A 180 1.00 -11.13 -21.41
C GLN A 180 0.78 -10.74 -22.88
N ALA A 181 0.27 -9.53 -23.15
CA ALA A 181 0.13 -9.01 -24.51
C ALA A 181 1.47 -8.95 -25.25
N ASN A 182 2.53 -8.47 -24.58
CA ASN A 182 3.88 -8.45 -25.12
C ASN A 182 4.42 -9.85 -25.43
N ARG A 183 4.12 -10.84 -24.58
CA ARG A 183 4.46 -12.25 -24.83
C ARG A 183 3.73 -12.77 -26.06
N PHE A 184 2.42 -12.57 -26.17
CA PHE A 184 1.66 -12.98 -27.35
C PHE A 184 2.15 -12.34 -28.64
N LEU A 185 2.55 -11.07 -28.61
CA LEU A 185 3.16 -10.41 -29.76
C LEU A 185 4.49 -11.05 -30.16
N LYS A 186 5.36 -11.36 -29.19
CA LYS A 186 6.63 -12.07 -29.44
C LYS A 186 6.39 -13.47 -30.00
N ASP A 187 5.46 -14.20 -29.42
CA ASP A 187 5.11 -15.56 -29.85
C ASP A 187 4.55 -15.53 -31.27
N THR A 188 3.64 -14.60 -31.59
CA THR A 188 3.07 -14.43 -32.93
C THR A 188 4.15 -14.07 -33.96
N LYS A 189 5.05 -13.13 -33.66
CA LYS A 189 6.22 -12.83 -34.52
C LYS A 189 7.07 -14.08 -34.75
N THR A 190 7.31 -14.86 -33.71
CA THR A 190 8.08 -16.11 -33.78
C THR A 190 7.37 -17.15 -34.64
N PHE A 191 6.05 -17.32 -34.49
CA PHE A 191 5.24 -18.23 -35.32
C PHE A 191 5.24 -17.81 -36.80
N VAL A 192 5.17 -16.52 -37.10
CA VAL A 192 5.25 -15.98 -38.47
C VAL A 192 6.63 -16.26 -39.07
N ILE A 193 7.72 -15.97 -38.35
CA ILE A 193 9.09 -16.23 -38.82
C ILE A 193 9.30 -17.74 -39.09
N ASN A 194 8.84 -18.57 -38.17
CA ASN A 194 8.97 -20.02 -38.24
C ASN A 194 7.91 -20.68 -39.15
N GLY A 195 7.04 -19.89 -39.77
CA GLY A 195 6.10 -20.31 -40.79
C GLY A 195 5.09 -21.36 -40.32
N GLY A 196 4.69 -21.35 -39.04
CA GLY A 196 3.61 -22.21 -38.51
C GLY A 196 3.68 -23.70 -38.88
N GLY A 197 4.88 -24.29 -38.99
CA GLY A 197 5.08 -25.69 -39.42
C GLY A 197 5.08 -25.93 -40.94
N ILE A 198 4.65 -24.94 -41.75
CA ILE A 198 4.64 -24.99 -43.22
C ILE A 198 6.07 -25.04 -43.79
N LYS A 199 7.08 -24.47 -43.11
CA LYS A 199 8.48 -24.59 -43.53
C LYS A 199 9.10 -25.97 -43.23
N GLN A 200 8.62 -26.67 -42.20
CA GLN A 200 9.16 -27.99 -41.80
C GLN A 200 8.51 -29.14 -42.57
N LEU A 201 7.23 -29.02 -42.95
CA LEU A 201 6.50 -30.01 -43.76
C LEU A 201 7.23 -30.42 -45.06
N PRO A 202 7.74 -29.49 -45.90
CA PRO A 202 8.50 -29.81 -47.10
C PRO A 202 9.81 -30.56 -46.81
N ILE A 203 10.47 -30.22 -45.69
CA ILE A 203 11.74 -30.86 -45.30
C ILE A 203 11.50 -32.33 -44.95
N TRP A 204 10.48 -32.62 -44.14
CA TRP A 204 10.13 -33.99 -43.78
C TRP A 204 9.65 -34.81 -44.98
N GLN A 205 8.87 -34.21 -45.89
CA GLN A 205 8.49 -34.88 -47.14
C GLN A 205 9.72 -35.19 -48.03
N ARG A 206 10.69 -34.28 -48.10
CA ARG A 206 11.94 -34.50 -48.84
C ARG A 206 12.80 -35.61 -48.24
N ILE A 207 12.92 -35.67 -46.91
CA ILE A 207 13.61 -36.76 -46.20
C ILE A 207 12.92 -38.09 -46.48
N LYS A 208 11.59 -38.13 -46.39
CA LYS A 208 10.80 -39.35 -46.67
C LYS A 208 10.97 -39.82 -48.12
N TYR A 209 10.95 -38.90 -49.09
CA TYR A 209 11.21 -39.21 -50.49
C TYR A 209 12.59 -39.85 -50.67
N ILE A 210 13.67 -39.21 -50.18
CA ILE A 210 15.04 -39.75 -50.29
C ILE A 210 15.16 -41.15 -49.68
N TYR A 211 14.56 -41.36 -48.51
CA TYR A 211 14.59 -42.67 -47.86
C TYR A 211 13.87 -43.74 -48.69
N LEU A 212 12.68 -43.44 -49.21
CA LEU A 212 11.92 -44.35 -50.06
C LEU A 212 12.66 -44.65 -51.37
N THR A 213 13.25 -43.64 -52.01
CA THR A 213 14.05 -43.83 -53.23
C THR A 213 15.25 -44.73 -52.97
N ARG A 214 16.02 -44.51 -51.91
CA ARG A 214 17.16 -45.38 -51.54
C ARG A 214 16.73 -46.81 -51.21
N SER A 215 15.58 -46.97 -50.56
CA SER A 215 15.01 -48.28 -50.26
C SER A 215 14.62 -49.02 -51.55
N LEU A 216 14.00 -48.33 -52.51
CA LEU A 216 13.64 -48.87 -53.82
C LEU A 216 14.88 -49.23 -54.63
N GLU A 217 15.88 -48.35 -54.71
CA GLU A 217 17.17 -48.62 -55.36
C GLU A 217 17.83 -49.89 -54.79
N LYS A 218 17.85 -50.05 -53.46
CA LYS A 218 18.38 -51.24 -52.80
C LYS A 218 17.56 -52.51 -53.06
N GLN A 219 16.25 -52.39 -53.25
CA GLN A 219 15.43 -53.53 -53.62
C GLN A 219 15.64 -53.92 -55.08
N LEU A 220 15.73 -52.96 -55.98
CA LEU A 220 15.97 -53.19 -57.41
C LEU A 220 17.39 -53.73 -57.67
N SER A 221 18.41 -53.30 -56.92
CA SER A 221 19.77 -53.82 -57.05
C SER A 221 19.86 -55.32 -56.79
N LYS A 222 19.00 -55.88 -55.92
CA LYS A 222 18.93 -57.34 -55.68
C LYS A 222 18.43 -58.14 -56.89
N PHE A 223 17.71 -57.48 -57.80
CA PHE A 223 17.21 -58.09 -59.04
C PHE A 223 18.11 -57.78 -60.24
N SER A 224 19.10 -56.90 -60.08
CA SER A 224 20.07 -56.56 -61.13
C SER A 224 21.19 -57.59 -61.29
N ASP A 225 21.51 -58.37 -60.25
CA ASP A 225 22.57 -59.38 -60.29
C ASP A 225 22.12 -60.71 -60.94
N PHE A 226 20.86 -60.81 -61.40
CA PHE A 226 20.31 -62.00 -62.05
C PHE A 226 20.42 -62.00 -63.58
N SER A 227 21.09 -61.04 -64.20
CA SER A 227 21.28 -60.98 -65.67
C SER A 227 22.74 -61.04 -66.12
N SER A 228 23.61 -61.75 -65.40
CA SER A 228 24.96 -62.08 -65.86
C SER A 228 25.37 -63.49 -65.42
N THR A 229 24.64 -64.49 -65.94
CA THR A 229 25.15 -65.84 -66.18
C THR A 229 24.52 -66.35 -67.47
N GLU A 230 25.22 -66.12 -68.57
CA GLU A 230 25.45 -67.05 -69.68
C GLU A 230 26.77 -66.66 -70.35
#